data_AF-A0A6B1YJ71-F1
#
_entry.id   AF-A0A6B1YJ71-F1
#
_cell.length_a   1.000
_cell.length_b   1.000
_cell.length_c   1.000
_cell.angle_alpha   90.00
_cell.angle_beta   90.00
_cell.angle_gamma   90.00
#
_symmetry.space_group_name_H-M   'P 1'
#
loop_
_entity.id
_entity.type
_entity.pdbx_description
1 polymer ?
#
loop_
_entity_poly.entity_id
_entity_poly.type
_entity_poly.pdbx_seq_one_letter_code
_entity_poly.pdbx_strand_id
1 'polypeptide(L)' 'MFQLIILRWVEEALMAMGGSLIATGLVLIATPQSDPRLLALCLVLGILMMVGKLVLSIATALSNPTGE' A
#
# COMPACT_ATOMS: atom_id res chain seq x y z
N MET A 1 14.86 -17.92 4.81
CA MET A 1 13.84 -17.78 5.89
C MET A 1 13.68 -16.35 6.41
N PHE A 2 14.74 -15.66 6.87
CA PHE A 2 14.60 -14.33 7.48
C PHE A 2 14.08 -13.24 6.51
N GLN A 3 14.50 -13.30 5.24
CA GLN A 3 14.04 -12.36 4.20
C GLN A 3 12.54 -12.50 3.89
N LEU A 4 12.01 -13.74 3.81
CA LEU A 4 10.59 -14.01 3.62
C LEU A 4 9.72 -13.44 4.75
N ILE A 5 10.21 -13.54 5.99
CA ILE A 5 9.54 -12.96 7.15
C ILE A 5 9.50 -11.44 6.99
N ILE A 6 10.64 -10.78 6.75
CA ILE A 6 10.71 -9.32 6.57
C ILE A 6 9.81 -8.85 5.42
N LEU A 7 9.79 -9.55 4.28
CA LEU A 7 8.90 -9.22 3.17
C LEU A 7 7.43 -9.30 3.59
N ARG A 8 7.03 -10.30 4.38
CA ARG A 8 5.66 -10.40 4.88
C ARG A 8 5.29 -9.26 5.82
N TRP A 9 6.21 -8.86 6.71
CA TRP A 9 6.02 -7.68 7.56
C TRP A 9 5.85 -6.40 6.74
N VAL A 10 6.68 -6.22 5.70
CA VAL A 10 6.58 -5.07 4.78
C VAL A 10 5.26 -5.09 4.01
N GLU A 11 4.83 -6.27 3.55
CA GLU A 11 3.55 -6.44 2.85
C GLU A 11 2.36 -6.04 3.72
N GLU A 12 2.31 -6.51 4.96
CA GLU A 12 1.26 -6.17 5.93
C GLU A 12 1.27 -4.68 6.28
N ALA A 13 2.46 -4.08 6.48
CA ALA A 13 2.59 -2.65 6.75
C ALA A 13 2.12 -1.79 5.56
N LEU A 14 2.46 -2.15 4.32
CA LEU A 14 1.98 -1.45 3.13
C LEU A 14 0.45 -1.56 2.99
N MET A 15 -0.13 -2.70 3.34
CA MET A 15 -1.59 -2.90 3.29
C MET A 15 -2.31 -2.01 4.29
N ALA A 16 -1.82 -1.96 5.54
CA ALA A 16 -2.37 -1.11 6.60
C ALA A 16 -2.22 0.39 6.27
N MET A 17 -1.05 0.81 5.81
CA MET A 17 -0.81 2.22 5.44
C MET A 17 -1.62 2.64 4.20
N GLY A 18 -1.63 1.82 3.14
CA GLY A 18 -2.39 2.11 1.93
C GLY A 18 -3.89 2.18 2.19
N GLY A 19 -4.43 1.25 2.98
CA GLY A 19 -5.85 1.26 3.38
C GLY A 19 -6.22 2.49 4.21
N SER A 20 -5.39 2.87 5.18
CA SER A 20 -5.60 4.06 6.01
C SER A 20 -5.57 5.36 5.20
N LEU A 21 -4.66 5.49 4.24
CA LEU A 21 -4.56 6.65 3.36
C LEU A 21 -5.77 6.79 2.43
N ILE A 22 -6.27 5.68 1.88
CA ILE A 22 -7.49 5.68 1.06
C ILE A 22 -8.70 6.06 1.92
N ALA A 23 -8.82 5.49 3.12
CA ALA A 23 -9.89 5.84 4.05
C ALA A 23 -9.85 7.32 4.44
N THR A 24 -8.67 7.87 4.71
CA THR A 24 -8.46 9.30 4.99
C THR A 24 -8.84 10.17 3.79
N GLY A 25 -8.49 9.75 2.57
CA GLY A 25 -8.90 10.42 1.33
C GLY A 25 -10.42 10.43 1.15
N LEU A 26 -11.11 9.33 1.46
CA LEU A 26 -12.57 9.24 1.42
C LEU A 26 -13.24 10.14 2.46
N VAL A 27 -12.68 10.22 3.67
CA VAL A 27 -13.16 11.16 4.71
C VAL A 27 -12.96 12.60 4.25
N LEU A 28 -11.82 12.93 3.63
CA LEU A 28 -11.57 14.26 3.08
C LEU A 28 -12.58 14.67 1.99
N ILE A 29 -13.07 13.73 1.17
CA ILE A 29 -14.12 14.00 0.17
C ILE A 29 -15.42 14.44 0.86
N ALA A 30 -15.73 13.87 2.03
CA ALA A 30 -16.95 14.15 2.76
C ALA A 30 -16.87 15.43 3.62
N THR A 31 -15.68 15.93 3.97
CA THR A 31 -15.53 17.18 4.72
C THR A 31 -15.62 18.42 3.82
N PRO A 32 -16.56 19.34 4.07
CA PRO A 32 -16.56 20.63 3.41
C PRO A 32 -15.38 21.44 3.98
N GLN A 33 -14.55 22.02 3.11
CA GLN A 33 -13.28 22.74 3.39
C GLN A 33 -11.97 21.96 3.23
N SER A 34 -12.00 20.69 2.83
CA SER A 34 -10.78 19.94 2.55
C SER A 34 -10.04 20.46 1.31
N ASP A 35 -8.73 20.73 1.42
CA ASP A 35 -7.91 21.10 0.26
C ASP A 35 -7.85 19.95 -0.77
N PRO A 36 -8.22 20.18 -2.05
CA PRO A 36 -8.27 19.13 -3.07
C PRO A 36 -6.89 18.50 -3.35
N ARG A 37 -5.80 19.23 -3.04
CA ARG A 37 -4.42 18.72 -3.16
C ARG A 37 -4.12 17.64 -2.12
N LEU A 38 -4.61 17.78 -0.89
CA LEU A 38 -4.38 16.80 0.17
C LEU A 38 -5.14 15.50 -0.09
N LEU A 39 -6.36 15.63 -0.62
CA LEU A 39 -7.20 14.53 -1.06
C LEU A 39 -6.54 13.74 -2.20
N ALA A 40 -6.06 14.44 -3.23
CA ALA A 40 -5.32 13.82 -4.32
C ALA A 40 -4.05 13.13 -3.84
N LEU A 41 -3.28 13.76 -2.93
CA LEU A 41 -2.09 13.14 -2.33
C LEU A 41 -2.41 11.86 -1.57
N CYS A 42 -3.45 11.86 -0.71
CA CYS A 42 -3.84 10.68 0.05
C CYS A 42 -4.25 9.51 -0.86
N LEU A 43 -5.03 9.79 -1.90
CA LEU A 43 -5.44 8.76 -2.87
C LEU A 43 -4.25 8.24 -3.68
N VAL A 44 -3.38 9.12 -4.19
CA VAL A 44 -2.22 8.73 -4.99
C VAL A 44 -1.22 7.92 -4.16
N LEU A 45 -0.92 8.35 -2.93
CA LEU A 45 -0.06 7.58 -2.02
C LEU A 45 -0.68 6.23 -1.65
N GLY A 46 -1.99 6.20 -1.37
CA GLY A 46 -2.69 4.95 -1.06
C GLY A 46 -2.61 3.93 -2.20
N ILE A 47 -2.84 4.39 -3.44
CA ILE A 47 -2.72 3.56 -4.65
C ILE A 47 -1.26 3.12 -4.87
N LEU A 48 -0.30 4.03 -4.74
CA LEU A 48 1.13 3.71 -4.86
C LEU A 48 1.56 2.62 -3.87
N MET A 49 1.07 2.65 -2.64
CA MET A 49 1.35 1.59 -1.67
C MET A 49 0.69 0.25 -2.04
N MET A 50 -0.53 0.25 -2.58
CA MET A 50 -1.12 -1.00 -3.11
C MET A 50 -0.34 -1.56 -4.30
N VAL A 51 0.14 -0.70 -5.21
CA VAL A 51 0.98 -1.13 -6.34
C VAL A 51 2.33 -1.65 -5.85
N GLY A 52 2.95 -0.98 -4.88
CA GLY A 52 4.20 -1.42 -4.26
C GLY A 52 4.08 -2.83 -3.66
N LYS A 53 2.95 -3.13 -3.02
CA LYS A 53 2.61 -4.46 -2.52
C LYS A 53 2.57 -5.51 -3.65
N LEU A 54 1.88 -5.19 -4.75
CA LEU A 54 1.76 -6.07 -5.91
C LEU A 54 3.14 -6.37 -6.52
N VAL A 55 3.99 -5.34 -6.66
CA VAL A 55 5.34 -5.46 -7.20
C VAL A 55 6.21 -6.32 -6.27
N LEU A 56 6.13 -6.12 -4.95
CA LEU A 56 6.83 -6.97 -3.98
C LEU A 56 6.37 -8.43 -4.06
N SER A 57 5.06 -8.67 -4.17
CA SER A 57 4.50 -10.01 -4.30
C SER A 57 4.98 -10.71 -5.59
N ILE A 58 4.96 -10.01 -6.73
CA ILE A 58 5.47 -10.52 -8.01
C ILE A 58 6.97 -10.76 -7.94
N ALA A 59 7.75 -9.83 -7.38
CA ALA A 59 9.19 -9.99 -7.21
C ALA A 59 9.52 -11.19 -6.33
N THR A 60 8.75 -11.42 -5.26
CA THR A 60 8.88 -12.60 -4.40
C THR A 60 8.60 -13.88 -5.18
N ALA A 61 7.49 -13.92 -5.93
CA ALA A 61 7.12 -15.06 -6.77
C ALA A 61 8.17 -15.37 -7.86
N LEU A 62 8.76 -14.35 -8.46
CA LEU A 62 9.84 -14.51 -9.44
C LEU A 62 11.16 -14.94 -8.80
N SER A 63 11.45 -14.47 -7.57
CA SER A 63 12.66 -14.84 -6.83
C SER A 63 12.60 -16.24 -6.22
N ASN A 64 11.39 -16.81 -6.06
CA ASN A 64 11.17 -18.16 -5.57
C ASN A 64 10.23 -18.96 -6.51
N PRO A 65 10.68 -19.34 -7.72
CA PRO A 65 9.84 -20.03 -8.71
C PRO A 65 9.51 -21.49 -8.32
N THR A 66 10.22 -22.06 -7.34
CA THR A 66 9.99 -23.39 -6.77
C THR A 66 9.57 -23.19 -5.32
N GLY A 67 8.27 -23.29 -5.06
CA GLY A 67 7.71 -23.22 -3.71
C GLY A 67 8.17 -24.41 -2.86
N GLU A 68 9.32 -24.25 -2.21
CA GLU A 68 9.69 -24.94 -0.97
C GLU A 68 9.60 -23.98 0.24
#